data_AF-A0A8D0DG09-F1
#
_entry.id   AF-A0A8D0DG09-F1
#
_cell.length_a   1.000
_cell.length_b   1.000
_cell.length_c   1.000
_cell.angle_alpha   90.00
_cell.angle_beta   90.00
_cell.angle_gamma   90.00
#
_symmetry.space_group_name_H-M   'P 1'
#
loop_
_entity.id
_entity.type
_entity.pdbx_description
1 polymer ?
#
loop_
_entity_poly.entity_id
_entity_poly.type
_entity_poly.pdbx_seq_one_letter_code
_entity_poly.pdbx_strand_id
1 'polypeptide(L)'
;MASLKYKNSPRKKPNSELDVIVSSLRKENAYLKKTLVELSRQLSERNKLIEDSNSDEWASANTTIELQNHLSHALEKNKQWLEYDQQREAYVRATLARMLWLEKELNKANQARSQQHNEDHSDVREQISQMQEHYERLLQKAKDELEVLREQLNMAHQNLKVTQNWCKERESKVKELKQQLQTENVNIKSAPEDHHRSEDEEQWLTAETEDLQCRLDEEKRRSANFKQQLTFFQKCLGNCHNEDQEKIADMERQIKIYSQDLEDEKQDCLYLKKQMVRVLKKLQKSKDHVTKLSKRDQQDGNSCEAAHTPSLCSRDSLTCSPPKSLLNESFLECPSCRTEFSASQYRELLIHVDVCFD
;
A
#
# COMPACT_ATOMS: atom_id res chain seq x y z
N MET A 1 -16.24 -12.26 -36.94
CA MET A 1 -16.43 -10.86 -37.41
C MET A 1 -17.82 -10.39 -37.01
N ALA A 2 -17.95 -9.56 -35.99
CA ALA A 2 -19.18 -8.82 -35.68
C ALA A 2 -18.78 -7.52 -34.97
N SER A 3 -18.92 -6.39 -35.68
CA SER A 3 -18.53 -5.07 -35.20
C SER A 3 -19.76 -4.35 -34.65
N LEU A 4 -19.76 -4.00 -33.36
CA LEU A 4 -20.78 -3.12 -32.78
C LEU A 4 -20.60 -1.69 -33.29
N LYS A 5 -21.69 -1.12 -33.81
CA LYS A 5 -21.79 0.27 -34.28
C LYS A 5 -22.08 1.18 -33.09
N TYR A 6 -21.19 2.12 -32.78
CA TYR A 6 -21.47 3.26 -31.89
C TYR A 6 -22.06 4.42 -32.69
N LYS A 7 -23.19 4.95 -32.22
CA LYS A 7 -23.86 6.16 -32.71
C LYS A 7 -23.01 7.40 -32.38
N ASN A 8 -22.59 8.15 -33.40
CA ASN A 8 -22.04 9.49 -33.25
C ASN A 8 -23.18 10.52 -33.23
N SER A 9 -23.26 11.30 -32.14
CA SER A 9 -24.12 12.49 -32.02
C SER A 9 -23.46 13.69 -32.73
N PRO A 10 -24.22 14.62 -33.36
CA PRO A 10 -23.66 15.70 -34.15
C PRO A 10 -23.10 16.81 -33.24
N ARG A 11 -21.80 17.12 -33.41
CA ARG A 11 -21.14 18.30 -32.82
C ARG A 11 -21.79 19.58 -33.39
N LYS A 12 -22.54 20.31 -32.56
CA LYS A 12 -22.97 21.69 -32.86
C LYS A 12 -21.72 22.58 -32.97
N LYS A 13 -21.63 23.34 -34.08
CA LYS A 13 -20.53 24.28 -34.35
C LYS A 13 -20.58 25.47 -33.37
N PRO A 14 -19.52 25.76 -32.61
CA PRO A 14 -19.49 26.86 -31.63
C PRO A 14 -19.23 28.26 -32.26
N ASN A 15 -19.08 28.35 -33.58
CA ASN A 15 -18.64 29.60 -34.22
C ASN A 15 -19.73 30.67 -34.41
N SER A 16 -21.03 30.34 -34.33
CA SER A 16 -22.08 31.33 -34.61
C SER A 16 -22.30 32.33 -33.46
N GLU A 17 -22.17 31.89 -32.20
CA GLU A 17 -22.36 32.76 -31.04
C GLU A 17 -21.18 33.72 -30.86
N LEU A 18 -19.95 33.25 -31.12
CA LEU A 18 -18.76 34.08 -31.02
C LEU A 18 -18.77 35.23 -32.05
N ASP A 19 -19.21 34.96 -33.28
CA ASP A 19 -19.31 35.97 -34.34
C ASP A 19 -20.37 37.03 -34.03
N VAL A 20 -21.47 36.65 -33.37
CA VAL A 20 -22.51 37.59 -32.91
C VAL A 20 -21.95 38.52 -31.82
N ILE A 21 -21.21 37.98 -30.85
CA ILE A 21 -20.58 38.75 -29.77
C ILE A 21 -19.55 39.73 -30.34
N VAL A 22 -18.66 39.26 -31.22
CA VAL A 22 -17.63 40.10 -31.85
C VAL A 22 -18.27 41.22 -32.69
N SER A 23 -19.36 40.93 -33.40
CA SER A 23 -20.11 41.93 -34.17
C SER A 23 -20.77 42.98 -33.28
N SER A 24 -21.28 42.58 -32.11
CA SER A 24 -21.85 43.48 -31.10
C SER A 24 -20.78 44.43 -30.54
N LEU A 25 -19.64 43.88 -30.12
CA LEU A 25 -18.52 44.64 -29.55
C LEU A 25 -17.92 45.64 -30.55
N ARG A 26 -17.91 45.32 -31.85
CA ARG A 26 -17.47 46.28 -32.89
C ARG A 26 -18.42 47.48 -33.01
N LYS A 27 -19.74 47.24 -32.94
CA LYS A 27 -20.73 48.32 -33.01
C LYS A 27 -20.64 49.24 -31.79
N GLU A 28 -20.49 48.65 -30.61
CA GLU A 28 -20.32 49.40 -29.36
C GLU A 28 -19.02 50.22 -29.36
N ASN A 29 -17.91 49.65 -29.83
CA ASN A 29 -16.66 50.39 -30.01
C ASN A 29 -16.79 51.55 -31.00
N ALA A 30 -17.52 51.38 -32.10
CA ALA A 30 -17.75 52.45 -33.07
C ALA A 30 -18.58 53.58 -32.46
N TYR A 31 -19.60 53.24 -31.67
CA TYR A 31 -20.41 54.22 -30.93
C TYR A 31 -19.56 54.98 -29.90
N LEU A 32 -18.79 54.28 -29.07
CA LEU A 32 -17.94 54.90 -28.06
C LEU A 32 -16.90 55.83 -28.67
N LYS A 33 -16.27 55.44 -29.80
CA LYS A 33 -15.35 56.31 -30.53
C LYS A 33 -16.03 57.60 -31.01
N LYS A 34 -17.26 57.50 -31.54
CA LYS A 34 -18.02 58.67 -31.99
C LYS A 34 -18.34 59.60 -30.82
N THR A 35 -18.79 59.04 -29.69
CA THR A 35 -19.09 59.81 -28.47
C THR A 35 -17.84 60.48 -27.90
N LEU A 36 -16.69 59.79 -27.93
CA LEU A 36 -15.42 60.37 -27.47
C LEU A 36 -14.98 61.56 -28.33
N VAL A 37 -15.10 61.46 -29.65
CA VAL A 37 -14.79 62.57 -30.57
C VAL A 37 -15.72 63.77 -30.31
N GLU A 38 -17.01 63.51 -30.11
CA GLU A 38 -17.99 64.56 -29.82
C GLU A 38 -17.74 65.25 -28.47
N LEU A 39 -17.43 64.48 -27.42
CA LEU A 39 -17.04 65.04 -26.11
C LEU A 39 -15.74 65.83 -26.20
N SER A 40 -14.77 65.37 -27.01
CA SER A 40 -13.51 66.10 -27.22
C SER A 40 -13.76 67.44 -27.92
N ARG A 41 -14.68 67.48 -28.90
CA ARG A 41 -15.12 68.71 -29.57
C ARG A 41 -15.77 69.68 -28.58
N GLN A 42 -16.70 69.18 -27.76
CA GLN A 42 -17.37 69.99 -26.74
C GLN A 42 -16.40 70.55 -25.70
N LEU A 43 -15.41 69.76 -25.25
CA LEU A 43 -14.37 70.24 -24.35
C LEU A 43 -13.49 71.32 -25.00
N SER A 44 -13.18 71.18 -26.29
CA SER A 44 -12.42 72.20 -27.04
C SER A 44 -13.22 73.51 -27.18
N GLU A 45 -14.53 73.44 -27.42
CA GLU A 45 -15.42 74.61 -27.47
C GLU A 45 -15.57 75.28 -26.09
N ARG A 46 -15.69 74.49 -25.02
CA ARG A 46 -15.74 75.01 -23.65
C ARG A 46 -14.46 75.71 -23.24
N ASN A 47 -13.30 75.18 -23.65
CA ASN A 47 -12.01 75.80 -23.37
C ASN A 47 -11.87 77.15 -24.10
N LYS A 48 -12.38 77.29 -25.34
CA LYS A 48 -12.42 78.59 -26.04
C LYS A 48 -13.31 79.62 -25.34
N LEU A 49 -14.48 79.21 -24.83
CA LEU A 49 -15.38 80.11 -24.09
C LEU A 49 -14.82 80.57 -22.74
N ILE A 50 -13.93 79.78 -22.13
CA ILE A 50 -13.22 80.14 -20.91
C ILE A 50 -12.10 81.15 -21.19
N GLU A 51 -11.44 81.08 -22.35
CA GLU A 51 -10.44 82.09 -22.76
C GLU A 51 -11.08 83.47 -23.02
N ASP A 52 -12.31 83.53 -23.54
CA ASP A 52 -13.01 84.79 -23.86
C ASP A 52 -13.66 85.49 -22.64
N SER A 53 -13.73 84.86 -21.47
CA SER A 53 -14.47 85.36 -20.29
C SER A 53 -13.60 85.83 -19.11
N ASN A 54 -12.29 85.99 -19.29
CA ASN A 54 -11.38 86.34 -18.19
C ASN A 54 -11.42 87.84 -17.82
N SER A 55 -12.30 88.19 -16.88
CA SER A 55 -12.16 89.37 -16.03
C SER A 55 -12.53 88.98 -14.60
N ASP A 56 -11.60 88.31 -13.89
CA ASP A 56 -11.47 88.31 -12.41
C ASP A 56 -10.23 87.48 -12.01
N GLU A 57 -9.06 88.11 -12.08
CA GLU A 57 -7.75 87.44 -12.15
C GLU A 57 -7.17 86.96 -10.79
N TRP A 58 -7.74 87.36 -9.64
CA TRP A 58 -7.11 87.09 -8.33
C TRP A 58 -7.76 85.94 -7.52
N ALA A 59 -9.07 85.73 -7.63
CA ALA A 59 -9.72 84.57 -7.00
C ALA A 59 -9.53 83.27 -7.82
N SER A 60 -9.37 83.41 -9.13
CA SER A 60 -9.13 82.32 -10.09
C SER A 60 -7.72 81.72 -9.96
N ALA A 61 -6.72 82.55 -9.66
CA ALA A 61 -5.33 82.08 -9.52
C ALA A 61 -5.13 81.17 -8.28
N ASN A 62 -5.71 81.53 -7.14
CA ASN A 62 -5.59 80.74 -5.91
C ASN A 62 -6.29 79.38 -6.01
N THR A 63 -7.50 79.36 -6.60
CA THR A 63 -8.22 78.11 -6.88
C THR A 63 -7.49 77.23 -7.90
N THR A 64 -6.80 77.83 -8.87
CA THR A 64 -5.97 77.09 -9.83
C THR A 64 -4.75 76.44 -9.16
N ILE A 65 -4.08 77.13 -8.24
CA ILE A 65 -2.93 76.59 -7.49
C ILE A 65 -3.36 75.44 -6.57
N GLU A 66 -4.49 75.57 -5.87
CA GLU A 66 -5.04 74.49 -5.04
C GLU A 66 -5.39 73.24 -5.85
N LEU A 67 -6.02 73.41 -7.02
CA LEU A 67 -6.30 72.31 -7.93
C LEU A 67 -5.02 71.64 -8.45
N GLN A 68 -3.98 72.42 -8.76
CA GLN A 68 -2.69 71.90 -9.19
C GLN A 68 -2.00 71.09 -8.09
N ASN A 69 -2.09 71.54 -6.83
CA ASN A 69 -1.58 70.81 -5.68
C ASN A 69 -2.35 69.52 -5.43
N HIS A 70 -3.69 69.54 -5.53
CA HIS A 70 -4.52 68.35 -5.42
C HIS A 70 -4.23 67.33 -6.52
N LEU A 71 -4.05 67.80 -7.76
CA LEU A 71 -3.68 66.94 -8.89
C LEU A 71 -2.31 66.29 -8.66
N SER A 72 -1.31 67.08 -8.23
CA SER A 72 0.04 66.57 -7.94
C SER A 72 0.02 65.52 -6.83
N HIS A 73 -0.75 65.75 -5.77
CA HIS A 73 -0.93 64.80 -4.67
C HIS A 73 -1.65 63.51 -5.12
N ALA A 74 -2.67 63.63 -5.96
CA ALA A 74 -3.38 62.49 -6.51
C ALA A 74 -2.49 61.65 -7.43
N LEU A 75 -1.65 62.29 -8.25
CA LEU A 75 -0.69 61.62 -9.11
C LEU A 75 0.39 60.89 -8.31
N GLU A 76 0.92 61.50 -7.25
CA GLU A 76 1.90 60.86 -6.37
C GLU A 76 1.30 59.65 -5.65
N LYS A 77 0.06 59.77 -5.15
CA LYS A 77 -0.65 58.62 -4.57
C LYS A 77 -0.88 57.51 -5.59
N ASN A 78 -1.26 57.84 -6.83
CA ASN A 78 -1.43 56.84 -7.88
C ASN A 78 -0.11 56.12 -8.20
N LYS A 79 1.02 56.83 -8.20
CA LYS A 79 2.34 56.24 -8.37
C LYS A 79 2.66 55.26 -7.23
N GLN A 80 2.42 55.64 -5.99
CA GLN A 80 2.62 54.76 -4.83
C GLN A 80 1.73 53.51 -4.89
N TRP A 81 0.46 53.65 -5.27
CA TRP A 81 -0.44 52.50 -5.46
C TRP A 81 0.04 51.56 -6.57
N LEU A 82 0.58 52.11 -7.67
CA LEU A 82 1.14 51.32 -8.75
C LEU A 82 2.38 50.54 -8.29
N GLU A 83 3.29 51.17 -7.56
CA GLU A 83 4.48 50.49 -7.01
C GLU A 83 4.08 49.37 -6.03
N TYR A 84 3.10 49.63 -5.16
CA TYR A 84 2.55 48.61 -4.27
C TYR A 84 1.91 47.45 -5.05
N ASP A 85 1.16 47.74 -6.11
CA ASP A 85 0.53 46.74 -6.96
C ASP A 85 1.56 45.82 -7.63
N GLN A 86 2.61 46.41 -8.19
CA GLN A 86 3.72 45.68 -8.81
C GLN A 86 4.48 44.80 -7.81
N GLN A 87 4.74 45.30 -6.59
CA GLN A 87 5.38 44.51 -5.54
C GLN A 87 4.51 43.33 -5.11
N ARG A 88 3.20 43.55 -4.93
CA ARG A 88 2.24 42.49 -4.61
C ARG A 88 2.20 41.44 -5.72
N GLU A 89 2.17 41.87 -6.97
CA GLU A 89 2.18 40.96 -8.11
C GLU A 89 3.48 40.14 -8.17
N ALA A 90 4.64 40.78 -7.99
CA ALA A 90 5.93 40.09 -7.94
C ALA A 90 5.98 39.05 -6.81
N TYR A 91 5.47 39.39 -5.62
CA TYR A 91 5.39 38.47 -4.49
C TYR A 91 4.51 37.26 -4.79
N VAL A 92 3.32 37.47 -5.37
CA VAL A 92 2.40 36.39 -5.75
C VAL A 92 3.04 35.49 -6.82
N ARG A 93 3.68 36.08 -7.83
CA ARG A 93 4.39 35.32 -8.88
C ARG A 93 5.52 34.46 -8.29
N ALA A 94 6.33 35.01 -7.38
CA ALA A 94 7.39 34.25 -6.70
C ALA A 94 6.84 33.11 -5.84
N THR A 95 5.73 33.36 -5.14
CA THR A 95 5.06 32.36 -4.29
C THR A 95 4.49 31.21 -5.13
N LEU A 96 3.83 31.52 -6.26
CA LEU A 96 3.34 30.52 -7.22
C LEU A 96 4.49 29.70 -7.82
N ALA A 97 5.58 30.34 -8.22
CA ALA A 97 6.75 29.65 -8.75
C ALA A 97 7.34 28.65 -7.73
N ARG A 98 7.41 29.04 -6.45
CA ARG A 98 7.87 28.17 -5.37
C ARG A 98 6.91 27.00 -5.14
N MET A 99 5.60 27.23 -5.15
CA MET A 99 4.60 26.17 -5.01
C MET A 99 4.69 25.14 -6.14
N LEU A 100 4.77 25.58 -7.39
CA LEU A 100 4.92 24.68 -8.55
C LEU A 100 6.22 23.87 -8.48
N TRP A 101 7.31 24.49 -8.03
CA TRP A 101 8.58 23.79 -7.84
C TRP A 101 8.46 22.70 -6.76
N LEU A 102 7.87 23.01 -5.61
CA LEU A 102 7.66 22.05 -4.53
C LEU A 102 6.73 20.91 -4.96
N GLU A 103 5.66 21.21 -5.70
CA GLU A 103 4.76 20.20 -6.24
C GLU A 103 5.48 19.23 -7.17
N LYS A 104 6.36 19.74 -8.04
CA LYS A 104 7.20 18.91 -8.92
C LYS A 104 8.14 18.00 -8.13
N GLU A 105 8.81 18.53 -7.11
CA GLU A 105 9.73 17.72 -6.27
C GLU A 105 8.96 16.67 -5.44
N LEU A 106 7.79 17.02 -4.90
CA LEU A 106 6.91 16.08 -4.20
C LEU A 106 6.47 14.93 -5.13
N ASN A 107 6.09 15.26 -6.37
CA ASN A 107 5.68 14.26 -7.35
C ASN A 107 6.83 13.31 -7.72
N LYS A 108 8.04 13.82 -7.90
CA LYS A 108 9.23 12.99 -8.13
C LYS A 108 9.53 12.08 -6.94
N ALA A 109 9.50 12.62 -5.72
CA ALA A 109 9.72 11.84 -4.50
C ALA A 109 8.67 10.73 -4.34
N ASN A 110 7.40 11.03 -4.64
CA ASN A 110 6.34 10.04 -4.62
C ASN A 110 6.54 8.94 -5.68
N GLN A 111 6.97 9.29 -6.89
CA GLN A 111 7.28 8.31 -7.94
C GLN A 111 8.45 7.41 -7.55
N ALA A 112 9.54 7.98 -7.04
CA ALA A 112 10.70 7.22 -6.57
C ALA A 112 10.31 6.24 -5.46
N ARG A 113 9.52 6.68 -4.48
CA ARG A 113 9.02 5.82 -3.40
C ARG A 113 8.11 4.70 -3.94
N SER A 114 7.28 4.98 -4.93
CA SER A 114 6.41 3.98 -5.54
C SER A 114 7.19 2.93 -6.33
N GLN A 115 8.30 3.32 -6.97
CA GLN A 115 9.17 2.39 -7.70
C GLN A 115 9.91 1.47 -6.73
N GLN A 116 10.46 2.03 -5.65
CA GLN A 116 11.14 1.26 -4.61
C GLN A 116 10.22 0.20 -3.97
N HIS A 117 8.97 0.56 -3.64
CA HIS A 117 8.01 -0.39 -3.08
C HIS A 117 7.60 -1.49 -4.08
N ASN A 118 7.70 -1.28 -5.39
CA ASN A 118 7.42 -2.34 -6.37
C ASN A 118 8.59 -3.33 -6.50
N GLU A 119 9.83 -2.84 -6.37
CA GLU A 119 11.04 -3.68 -6.40
C GLU A 119 11.18 -4.51 -5.11
N ASP A 120 11.03 -3.88 -3.93
CA ASP A 120 11.15 -4.54 -2.62
C ASP A 120 10.09 -5.62 -2.38
N HIS A 121 8.95 -5.57 -3.08
CA HIS A 121 7.88 -6.57 -2.99
C HIS A 121 7.84 -7.55 -4.16
N SER A 122 8.78 -7.46 -5.11
CA SER A 122 8.86 -8.41 -6.22
C SER A 122 9.24 -9.81 -5.72
N ASP A 123 10.30 -9.90 -4.92
CA ASP A 123 10.82 -11.18 -4.41
C ASP A 123 9.85 -11.85 -3.44
N VAL A 124 9.18 -11.06 -2.57
CA VAL A 124 8.18 -11.57 -1.64
C VAL A 124 6.94 -12.08 -2.39
N ARG A 125 6.51 -11.37 -3.45
CA ARG A 125 5.40 -11.80 -4.29
C ARG A 125 5.72 -13.12 -5.00
N GLU A 126 6.94 -13.25 -5.53
CA GLU A 126 7.38 -14.47 -6.20
C GLU A 126 7.50 -15.65 -5.23
N GLN A 127 8.02 -15.44 -4.01
CA GLN A 127 8.01 -16.45 -2.95
C GLN A 127 6.59 -16.89 -2.57
N ILE A 128 5.64 -15.96 -2.43
CA ILE A 128 4.24 -16.29 -2.15
C ILE A 128 3.64 -17.13 -3.28
N SER A 129 3.89 -16.77 -4.53
CA SER A 129 3.42 -17.55 -5.68
C SER A 129 4.02 -18.96 -5.74
N GLN A 130 5.33 -19.10 -5.53
CA GLN A 130 5.99 -20.41 -5.50
C GLN A 130 5.46 -21.29 -4.35
N MET A 131 5.24 -20.70 -3.18
CA MET A 131 4.67 -21.39 -2.04
C MET A 131 3.21 -21.84 -2.32
N GLN A 132 2.39 -20.98 -2.93
CA GLN A 132 1.03 -21.31 -3.33
C GLN A 132 1.01 -22.49 -4.31
N GLU A 133 1.82 -22.46 -5.37
CA GLU A 133 1.91 -23.56 -6.34
C GLU A 133 2.37 -24.87 -5.71
N HIS A 134 3.26 -24.81 -4.72
CA HIS A 134 3.70 -26.00 -3.99
C HIS A 134 2.54 -26.64 -3.21
N TYR A 135 1.77 -25.84 -2.48
CA TYR A 135 0.60 -26.33 -1.74
C TYR A 135 -0.51 -26.84 -2.66
N GLU A 136 -0.74 -26.17 -3.80
CA GLU A 136 -1.70 -26.65 -4.80
C GLU A 136 -1.29 -28.00 -5.39
N ARG A 137 0.01 -28.20 -5.69
CA ARG A 137 0.53 -29.50 -6.14
C ARG A 137 0.32 -30.61 -5.10
N LEU A 138 0.60 -30.33 -3.83
CA LEU A 138 0.37 -31.29 -2.75
C LEU A 138 -1.11 -31.64 -2.60
N LEU A 139 -1.99 -30.63 -2.63
CA LEU A 139 -3.44 -30.84 -2.58
C LEU A 139 -3.95 -31.66 -3.75
N GLN A 140 -3.45 -31.41 -4.96
CA GLN A 140 -3.83 -32.18 -6.13
C GLN A 140 -3.39 -33.63 -6.01
N LYS A 141 -2.14 -33.88 -5.59
CA LYS A 141 -1.64 -35.23 -5.36
C LYS A 141 -2.47 -35.99 -4.33
N ALA A 142 -2.84 -35.35 -3.21
CA ALA A 142 -3.68 -35.98 -2.19
C ALA A 142 -5.09 -36.30 -2.72
N LYS A 143 -5.65 -35.46 -3.58
CA LYS A 143 -6.94 -35.73 -4.24
C LYS A 143 -6.85 -36.92 -5.19
N ASP A 144 -5.79 -36.98 -6.00
CA ASP A 144 -5.57 -38.07 -6.94
C ASP A 144 -5.39 -39.42 -6.20
N GLU A 145 -4.59 -39.42 -5.13
CA GLU A 145 -4.41 -40.61 -4.28
C GLU A 145 -5.72 -41.06 -3.61
N LEU A 146 -6.54 -40.11 -3.15
CA LEU A 146 -7.84 -40.41 -2.54
C LEU A 146 -8.82 -41.02 -3.55
N GLU A 147 -8.80 -40.56 -4.80
CA GLU A 147 -9.64 -41.13 -5.86
C GLU A 147 -9.20 -42.55 -6.22
N VAL A 148 -7.89 -42.80 -6.33
CA VAL A 148 -7.35 -44.15 -6.53
C VAL A 148 -7.76 -45.09 -5.40
N LEU A 149 -7.68 -44.65 -4.15
CA LEU A 149 -8.10 -45.46 -3.00
C LEU A 149 -9.61 -45.75 -3.01
N ARG A 150 -10.44 -44.79 -3.43
CA ARG A 150 -11.88 -45.00 -3.60
C ARG A 150 -12.17 -46.04 -4.67
N GLU A 151 -11.52 -45.96 -5.81
CA GLU A 151 -11.65 -46.95 -6.89
C GLU A 151 -11.25 -48.35 -6.41
N GLN A 152 -10.12 -48.46 -5.70
CA GLN A 152 -9.66 -49.72 -5.12
C GLN A 152 -10.65 -50.30 -4.11
N LEU A 153 -11.21 -49.46 -3.22
CA LEU A 153 -12.23 -49.89 -2.26
C LEU A 153 -13.48 -50.39 -2.97
N ASN A 154 -13.93 -49.69 -4.02
CA ASN A 154 -15.09 -50.09 -4.81
C ASN A 154 -14.87 -51.44 -5.49
N MET A 155 -13.70 -51.65 -6.10
CA MET A 155 -13.33 -52.94 -6.70
C MET A 155 -13.27 -54.07 -5.66
N ALA A 156 -12.62 -53.83 -4.51
CA ALA A 156 -12.54 -54.81 -3.43
C ALA A 156 -13.94 -55.17 -2.88
N HIS A 157 -14.82 -54.17 -2.73
CA HIS A 157 -16.19 -54.38 -2.30
C HIS A 157 -16.99 -55.23 -3.31
N GLN A 158 -16.84 -54.96 -4.60
CA GLN A 158 -17.48 -55.76 -5.66
C GLN A 158 -16.97 -57.20 -5.66
N ASN A 159 -15.66 -57.40 -5.55
CA ASN A 159 -15.05 -58.73 -5.46
C ASN A 159 -15.56 -59.50 -4.23
N LEU A 160 -15.62 -58.84 -3.07
CA LEU A 160 -16.17 -59.42 -1.85
C LEU A 160 -17.63 -59.86 -2.02
N LYS A 161 -18.44 -59.05 -2.70
CA LYS A 161 -19.85 -59.39 -2.98
C LYS A 161 -19.95 -60.62 -3.88
N VAL A 162 -19.11 -60.71 -4.91
CA VAL A 162 -19.05 -61.88 -5.81
C VAL A 162 -18.65 -63.14 -5.03
N THR A 163 -17.58 -63.08 -4.24
CA THR A 163 -17.13 -64.24 -3.45
C THR A 163 -18.14 -64.65 -2.39
N GLN A 164 -18.80 -63.68 -1.73
CA GLN A 164 -19.87 -63.97 -0.78
C GLN A 164 -21.04 -64.70 -1.45
N ASN A 165 -21.46 -64.28 -2.64
CA ASN A 165 -22.53 -64.94 -3.37
C ASN A 165 -22.14 -66.37 -3.79
N TRP A 166 -20.90 -66.55 -4.25
CA TRP A 166 -20.35 -67.86 -4.60
C TRP A 166 -20.29 -68.81 -3.39
N CYS A 167 -19.88 -68.31 -2.21
CA CYS A 167 -19.89 -69.07 -0.97
C CYS A 167 -21.31 -69.51 -0.60
N LYS A 168 -22.30 -68.62 -0.68
CA LYS A 168 -23.71 -68.95 -0.43
C LYS A 168 -24.23 -70.03 -1.37
N GLU A 169 -23.86 -69.98 -2.65
CA GLU A 169 -24.25 -70.99 -3.63
C GLU A 169 -23.63 -72.36 -3.28
N ARG A 170 -22.35 -72.41 -2.91
CA ARG A 170 -21.71 -73.64 -2.42
C ARG A 170 -22.36 -74.17 -1.15
N GLU A 171 -22.68 -73.32 -0.18
CA GLU A 171 -23.37 -73.73 1.04
C GLU A 171 -24.73 -74.37 0.74
N SER A 172 -25.49 -73.80 -0.22
CA SER A 172 -26.76 -74.39 -0.68
C SER A 172 -26.55 -75.75 -1.34
N LYS A 173 -25.56 -75.90 -2.23
CA LYS A 173 -25.20 -77.19 -2.85
C LYS A 173 -24.78 -78.24 -1.81
N VAL A 174 -23.99 -77.85 -0.81
CA VAL A 174 -23.59 -78.76 0.29
C VAL A 174 -24.80 -79.19 1.12
N LYS A 175 -25.75 -78.28 1.40
CA LYS A 175 -27.00 -78.62 2.10
C LYS A 175 -27.85 -79.60 1.28
N GLU A 176 -27.96 -79.39 -0.02
CA GLU A 176 -28.69 -80.27 -0.93
C GLU A 176 -28.06 -81.66 -1.00
N LEU A 177 -26.74 -81.75 -1.22
CA LEU A 177 -26.00 -83.01 -1.20
C LEU A 177 -26.11 -83.73 0.15
N LYS A 178 -26.08 -82.99 1.26
CA LYS A 178 -26.26 -83.57 2.60
C LYS A 178 -27.67 -84.17 2.77
N GLN A 179 -28.70 -83.51 2.25
CA GLN A 179 -30.05 -84.05 2.25
C GLN A 179 -30.15 -85.30 1.38
N GLN A 180 -29.59 -85.27 0.16
CA GLN A 180 -29.54 -86.43 -0.74
C GLN A 180 -28.83 -87.62 -0.07
N LEU A 181 -27.65 -87.39 0.53
CA LEU A 181 -26.91 -88.43 1.26
C LEU A 181 -27.71 -88.95 2.45
N GLN A 182 -28.43 -88.11 3.19
CA GLN A 182 -29.28 -88.57 4.29
C GLN A 182 -30.46 -89.43 3.80
N THR A 183 -31.11 -89.03 2.70
CA THR A 183 -32.17 -89.83 2.07
C THR A 183 -31.63 -91.17 1.58
N GLU A 184 -30.47 -91.17 0.93
CA GLU A 184 -29.80 -92.37 0.45
C GLU A 184 -29.34 -93.26 1.62
N ASN A 185 -28.80 -92.69 2.71
CA ASN A 185 -28.47 -93.44 3.93
C ASN A 185 -29.71 -94.07 4.60
N VAL A 186 -30.86 -93.39 4.59
CA VAL A 186 -32.11 -93.97 5.10
C VAL A 186 -32.60 -95.09 4.17
N ASN A 187 -32.39 -94.96 2.86
CA ASN A 187 -32.68 -95.99 1.86
C ASN A 187 -31.72 -97.20 1.95
N ILE A 188 -30.44 -96.94 2.27
CA ILE A 188 -29.39 -97.95 2.52
C ILE A 188 -29.61 -98.63 3.87
N LYS A 189 -30.03 -97.92 4.93
CA LYS A 189 -30.34 -98.51 6.25
C LYS A 189 -31.61 -99.36 6.26
N SER A 190 -32.42 -99.35 5.19
CA SER A 190 -33.45 -100.36 4.92
C SER A 190 -32.95 -101.60 4.17
N ALA A 191 -31.67 -101.63 3.79
CA ALA A 191 -30.95 -102.80 3.31
C ALA A 191 -29.83 -103.15 4.31
N PRO A 192 -29.34 -104.41 4.35
CA PRO A 192 -28.28 -104.79 5.29
C PRO A 192 -26.99 -104.02 4.96
N GLU A 193 -26.35 -103.49 6.01
CA GLU A 193 -25.07 -102.79 5.98
C GLU A 193 -24.02 -103.59 5.21
N ASP A 194 -23.47 -102.98 4.15
CA ASP A 194 -22.27 -103.49 3.47
C ASP A 194 -21.10 -102.56 3.80
N HIS A 195 -20.15 -103.11 4.55
CA HIS A 195 -19.03 -102.39 5.11
C HIS A 195 -17.81 -102.61 4.21
N HIS A 196 -17.70 -101.83 3.14
CA HIS A 196 -16.47 -101.71 2.38
C HIS A 196 -16.24 -100.25 1.97
N ARG A 197 -15.56 -99.50 2.85
CA ARG A 197 -14.85 -98.29 2.44
C ARG A 197 -13.56 -98.72 1.74
N SER A 198 -13.40 -98.31 0.48
CA SER A 198 -12.18 -98.59 -0.27
C SER A 198 -11.06 -97.62 0.14
N GLU A 199 -9.81 -98.07 0.14
CA GLU A 199 -8.62 -97.27 0.49
C GLU A 199 -8.52 -95.94 -0.30
N ASP A 200 -9.10 -95.88 -1.50
CA ASP A 200 -9.10 -94.67 -2.35
C ASP A 200 -9.93 -93.51 -1.75
N GLU A 201 -11.03 -93.78 -1.03
CA GLU A 201 -11.81 -92.73 -0.37
C GLU A 201 -11.07 -92.13 0.83
N GLU A 202 -10.34 -92.96 1.57
CA GLU A 202 -9.55 -92.52 2.71
C GLU A 202 -8.34 -91.72 2.23
N GLN A 203 -7.67 -92.14 1.16
CA GLN A 203 -6.60 -91.38 0.53
C GLN A 203 -7.08 -90.03 -0.03
N TRP A 204 -8.26 -89.99 -0.68
CA TRP A 204 -8.83 -88.74 -1.18
C TRP A 204 -9.15 -87.75 -0.04
N LEU A 205 -9.77 -88.21 1.04
CA LEU A 205 -10.05 -87.37 2.22
C LEU A 205 -8.75 -86.85 2.86
N THR A 206 -7.72 -87.68 2.92
CA THR A 206 -6.42 -87.30 3.46
C THR A 206 -5.80 -86.18 2.61
N ALA A 207 -5.79 -86.31 1.28
CA ALA A 207 -5.29 -85.30 0.36
C ALA A 207 -6.10 -83.98 0.40
N GLU A 208 -7.43 -84.05 0.49
CA GLU A 208 -8.30 -82.87 0.62
C GLU A 208 -8.03 -82.12 1.94
N THR A 209 -7.76 -82.86 3.02
CA THR A 209 -7.44 -82.26 4.34
C THR A 209 -6.07 -81.57 4.32
N GLU A 210 -5.10 -82.16 3.63
CA GLU A 210 -3.78 -81.55 3.41
C GLU A 210 -3.86 -80.28 2.56
N ASP A 211 -4.65 -80.26 1.47
CA ASP A 211 -4.86 -79.04 0.67
C ASP A 211 -5.48 -77.90 1.50
N LEU A 212 -6.53 -78.21 2.26
CA LEU A 212 -7.18 -77.25 3.15
C LEU A 212 -6.21 -76.69 4.19
N GLN A 213 -5.33 -77.54 4.73
CA GLN A 213 -4.29 -77.13 5.67
C GLN A 213 -3.27 -76.19 5.01
N CYS A 214 -2.80 -76.51 3.80
CA CYS A 214 -1.90 -75.63 3.04
C CYS A 214 -2.53 -74.25 2.75
N ARG A 215 -3.82 -74.22 2.37
CA ARG A 215 -4.55 -72.96 2.14
C ARG A 215 -4.71 -72.15 3.41
N LEU A 216 -4.99 -72.80 4.54
CA LEU A 216 -5.08 -72.14 5.84
C LEU A 216 -3.75 -71.51 6.24
N ASP A 217 -2.64 -72.20 6.04
CA ASP A 217 -1.31 -71.69 6.40
C ASP A 217 -0.86 -70.54 5.49
N GLU A 218 -1.22 -70.57 4.20
CA GLU A 218 -1.02 -69.43 3.30
C GLU A 218 -1.85 -68.21 3.70
N GLU A 219 -3.12 -68.38 4.10
CA GLU A 219 -3.94 -67.28 4.61
C GLU A 219 -3.43 -66.73 5.94
N LYS A 220 -2.92 -67.58 6.85
CA LYS A 220 -2.22 -67.10 8.06
C LYS A 220 -0.99 -66.26 7.71
N ARG A 221 -0.21 -66.67 6.72
CA ARG A 221 0.97 -65.93 6.25
C ARG A 221 0.57 -64.59 5.64
N ARG A 222 -0.49 -64.55 4.83
CA ARG A 222 -1.06 -63.30 4.28
C ARG A 222 -1.56 -62.38 5.38
N SER A 223 -2.30 -62.91 6.35
CA SER A 223 -2.79 -62.16 7.51
C SER A 223 -1.64 -61.55 8.33
N ALA A 224 -0.56 -62.32 8.57
CA ALA A 224 0.64 -61.80 9.22
C ALA A 224 1.30 -60.67 8.43
N ASN A 225 1.36 -60.79 7.10
CA ASN A 225 1.91 -59.75 6.23
C ASN A 225 1.08 -58.46 6.28
N PHE A 226 -0.25 -58.56 6.17
CA PHE A 226 -1.14 -57.40 6.29
C PHE A 226 -1.04 -56.73 7.67
N LYS A 227 -0.94 -57.52 8.75
CA LYS A 227 -0.73 -56.98 10.09
C LYS A 227 0.58 -56.19 10.21
N GLN A 228 1.64 -56.67 9.57
CA GLN A 228 2.93 -55.98 9.53
C GLN A 228 2.85 -54.68 8.72
N GLN A 229 2.18 -54.70 7.56
CA GLN A 229 1.92 -53.49 6.77
C GLN A 229 1.10 -52.46 7.55
N LEU A 230 0.03 -52.90 8.24
CA LEU A 230 -0.82 -52.02 9.05
C LEU A 230 -0.01 -51.31 10.14
N THR A 231 0.89 -52.06 10.80
CA THR A 231 1.76 -51.53 11.86
C THR A 231 2.77 -50.52 11.29
N PHE A 232 3.31 -50.79 10.09
CA PHE A 232 4.18 -49.86 9.40
C PHE A 232 3.45 -48.55 9.04
N PHE A 233 2.28 -48.64 8.42
CA PHE A 233 1.49 -47.45 8.07
C PHE A 233 1.07 -46.66 9.30
N GLN A 234 0.66 -47.32 10.38
CA GLN A 234 0.33 -46.67 11.64
C GLN A 234 1.52 -45.86 12.19
N LYS A 235 2.75 -46.40 12.09
CA LYS A 235 3.97 -45.71 12.53
C LYS A 235 4.31 -44.52 11.62
N CYS A 236 4.25 -44.69 10.30
CA CYS A 236 4.52 -43.61 9.36
C CYS A 236 3.53 -42.45 9.51
N LEU A 237 2.24 -42.75 9.62
CA LEU A 237 1.19 -41.74 9.82
C LEU A 237 1.35 -41.04 11.17
N GLY A 238 1.67 -41.79 12.23
CA GLY A 238 1.92 -41.21 13.55
C GLY A 238 3.10 -40.24 13.57
N ASN A 239 4.20 -40.60 12.90
CA ASN A 239 5.37 -39.72 12.80
C ASN A 239 5.05 -38.44 12.02
N CYS A 240 4.40 -38.57 10.85
CA CYS A 240 4.01 -37.43 10.03
C CYS A 240 3.07 -36.47 10.80
N HIS A 241 2.09 -37.02 11.50
CA HIS A 241 1.19 -36.22 12.32
C HIS A 241 1.92 -35.46 13.43
N ASN A 242 2.90 -36.08 14.07
CA ASN A 242 3.69 -35.44 15.12
C ASN A 242 4.56 -34.30 14.58
N GLU A 243 5.19 -34.49 13.43
CA GLU A 243 5.99 -33.45 12.75
C GLU A 243 5.11 -32.25 12.35
N ASP A 244 3.92 -32.50 11.79
CA ASP A 244 2.96 -31.44 11.48
C ASP A 244 2.50 -30.70 12.73
N GLN A 245 2.27 -31.41 13.83
CA GLN A 245 1.85 -30.82 15.09
C GLN A 245 2.96 -29.93 15.70
N GLU A 246 4.22 -30.33 15.61
CA GLU A 246 5.36 -29.50 16.02
C GLU A 246 5.47 -28.23 15.17
N LYS A 247 5.32 -28.35 13.85
CA LYS A 247 5.32 -27.20 12.94
C LYS A 247 4.17 -26.24 13.20
N ILE A 248 2.98 -26.75 13.52
CA ILE A 248 1.83 -25.92 13.92
C ILE A 248 2.16 -25.16 15.20
N ALA A 249 2.69 -25.84 16.23
CA ALA A 249 3.07 -25.19 17.48
C ALA A 249 4.12 -24.09 17.27
N ASP A 250 5.08 -24.29 16.36
CA ASP A 250 6.08 -23.28 16.00
C ASP A 250 5.46 -22.05 15.33
N MET A 251 4.55 -22.26 14.38
CA MET A 251 3.82 -21.16 13.75
C MET A 251 2.97 -20.39 14.75
N GLU A 252 2.27 -21.07 15.66
CA GLU A 252 1.50 -20.45 16.73
C GLU A 252 2.39 -19.60 17.65
N ARG A 253 3.58 -20.10 18.01
CA ARG A 253 4.58 -19.34 18.76
C ARG A 253 5.02 -18.09 18.02
N GLN A 254 5.34 -18.19 16.74
CA GLN A 254 5.74 -17.04 15.92
C GLN A 254 4.63 -16.00 15.80
N ILE A 255 3.39 -16.42 15.52
CA ILE A 255 2.23 -15.54 15.44
C ILE A 255 2.07 -14.76 16.75
N LYS A 256 2.25 -15.43 17.90
CA LYS A 256 2.16 -14.79 19.21
C LYS A 256 3.25 -13.75 19.43
N ILE A 257 4.50 -14.03 19.03
CA ILE A 257 5.62 -13.08 19.12
C ILE A 257 5.34 -11.86 18.23
N TYR A 258 5.06 -12.06 16.95
CA TYR A 258 4.77 -10.96 16.03
C TYR A 258 3.58 -10.11 16.47
N SER A 259 2.55 -10.74 17.06
CA SER A 259 1.40 -10.02 17.59
C SER A 259 1.78 -9.13 18.77
N GLN A 260 2.70 -9.60 19.63
CA GLN A 260 3.20 -8.82 20.76
C GLN A 260 4.09 -7.66 20.27
N ASP A 261 5.05 -7.93 19.39
CA ASP A 261 5.95 -6.90 18.84
C ASP A 261 5.15 -5.78 18.13
N LEU A 262 4.12 -6.16 17.37
CA LEU A 262 3.22 -5.20 16.73
C LEU A 262 2.46 -4.34 17.75
N GLU A 263 2.06 -4.90 18.88
CA GLU A 263 1.37 -4.15 19.91
C GLU A 263 2.33 -3.21 20.65
N ASP A 264 3.56 -3.64 20.89
CA ASP A 264 4.62 -2.82 21.50
C ASP A 264 4.97 -1.62 20.60
N GLU A 265 5.16 -1.84 19.30
CA GLU A 265 5.39 -0.78 18.30
C GLU A 265 4.23 0.22 18.22
N LYS A 266 2.97 -0.25 18.37
CA LYS A 266 1.82 0.66 18.46
C LYS A 266 1.88 1.53 19.71
N GLN A 267 2.27 0.98 20.86
CA GLN A 267 2.43 1.76 22.09
C GLN A 267 3.53 2.81 21.94
N ASP A 268 4.65 2.45 21.31
CA ASP A 268 5.75 3.38 21.03
C ASP A 268 5.33 4.49 20.08
N CYS A 269 4.60 4.16 19.01
CA CYS A 269 4.00 5.14 18.11
C CYS A 269 3.05 6.11 18.85
N LEU A 270 2.21 5.59 19.76
CA LEU A 270 1.33 6.42 20.58
C LEU A 270 2.12 7.33 21.53
N TYR A 271 3.19 6.83 22.12
CA TYR A 271 4.09 7.59 22.98
C TYR A 271 4.76 8.73 22.20
N LEU A 272 5.37 8.43 21.05
CA LEU A 272 6.00 9.42 20.16
C LEU A 272 5.00 10.49 19.71
N LYS A 273 3.79 10.08 19.32
CA LYS A 273 2.70 11.01 18.95
C LYS A 273 2.36 11.96 20.11
N LYS A 274 2.26 11.45 21.35
CA LYS A 274 2.03 12.29 22.53
C LYS A 274 3.18 13.28 22.76
N GLN A 275 4.43 12.85 22.60
CA GLN A 275 5.60 13.74 22.75
C GLN A 275 5.62 14.83 21.68
N MET A 276 5.34 14.47 20.42
CA MET A 276 5.28 15.42 19.32
C MET A 276 4.23 16.50 19.57
N VAL A 277 3.04 16.13 20.06
CA VAL A 277 2.00 17.11 20.44
C VAL A 277 2.48 18.05 21.56
N ARG A 278 3.24 17.55 22.54
CA ARG A 278 3.81 18.40 23.60
C ARG A 278 4.83 19.39 23.05
N VAL A 279 5.72 18.95 22.16
CA VAL A 279 6.72 19.83 21.50
C VAL A 279 6.02 20.89 20.67
N LEU A 280 5.02 20.52 19.85
CA LEU A 280 4.22 21.47 19.07
C LEU A 280 3.51 22.51 19.95
N LYS A 281 2.94 22.09 21.09
CA LYS A 281 2.35 23.04 22.06
C LYS A 281 3.39 24.00 22.65
N LYS A 282 4.61 23.53 22.96
CA LYS A 282 5.69 24.39 23.46
C LYS A 282 6.16 25.38 22.39
N LEU A 283 6.34 24.93 21.15
CA LEU A 283 6.69 25.78 20.00
C LEU A 283 5.63 26.84 19.74
N GLN A 284 4.35 26.48 19.77
CA GLN A 284 3.24 27.43 19.61
C GLN A 284 3.27 28.50 20.71
N LYS A 285 3.44 28.11 21.98
CA LYS A 285 3.59 29.06 23.09
C LYS A 285 4.78 29.99 22.91
N SER A 286 5.94 29.46 22.53
CA SER A 286 7.15 30.26 22.25
C SER A 286 6.92 31.26 21.12
N LYS A 287 6.27 30.82 20.03
CA LYS A 287 5.87 31.69 18.91
C LYS A 287 4.93 32.80 19.36
N ASP A 288 3.94 32.48 20.19
CA ASP A 288 3.00 33.46 20.74
C ASP A 288 3.72 34.46 21.66
N HIS A 289 4.73 34.02 22.43
CA HIS A 289 5.57 34.91 23.25
C HIS A 289 6.46 35.83 22.40
N VAL A 290 7.13 35.31 21.35
CA VAL A 290 7.93 36.10 20.40
C VAL A 290 7.05 37.15 19.69
N THR A 291 5.84 36.76 19.28
CA THR A 291 4.89 37.66 18.63
C THR A 291 4.41 38.76 19.60
N LYS A 292 4.27 38.47 20.89
CA LYS A 292 3.93 39.46 21.92
C LYS A 292 5.10 40.39 22.26
N LEU A 293 6.33 39.89 22.33
CA LEU A 293 7.54 40.72 22.53
C LEU A 293 7.76 41.66 21.33
N SER A 294 7.66 41.15 20.11
CA SER A 294 7.80 41.96 18.88
C SER A 294 6.75 43.07 18.78
N LYS A 295 5.54 42.86 19.32
CA LYS A 295 4.50 43.91 19.39
C LYS A 295 4.78 44.96 20.47
N ARG A 296 5.51 44.60 21.53
CA ARG A 296 5.90 45.54 22.59
C ARG A 296 7.09 46.41 22.16
N ASP A 297 8.07 45.83 21.46
CA ASP A 297 9.21 46.57 20.90
C ASP A 297 8.78 47.57 19.80
N GLN A 298 7.67 47.33 19.10
CA GLN A 298 7.09 48.30 18.15
C GLN A 298 6.30 49.44 18.82
N GLN A 299 5.90 49.29 20.09
CA GLN A 299 5.20 50.34 20.84
C GLN A 299 6.16 51.26 21.60
N ASP A 300 7.35 50.79 21.99
CA ASP A 300 8.36 51.59 22.69
C ASP A 300 9.25 52.42 21.74
N GLY A 301 9.07 52.30 20.41
CA GLY A 301 9.79 53.09 19.40
C GLY A 301 9.14 54.41 18.99
N ASN A 302 7.97 54.76 19.55
CA ASN A 302 7.14 55.86 19.07
C ASN A 302 7.02 57.03 20.07
N SER A 303 8.13 57.39 20.72
CA SER A 303 8.25 58.64 21.49
C SER A 303 9.71 59.09 21.62
N CYS A 304 10.18 59.91 20.69
CA CYS A 304 10.86 61.19 20.99
C CYS A 304 11.39 61.85 19.70
N GLU A 305 11.12 63.16 19.62
CA GLU A 305 11.60 64.07 18.59
C GLU A 305 13.02 64.59 18.94
N ALA A 306 13.80 64.85 17.88
CA ALA A 306 14.95 65.75 17.75
C ALA A 306 16.16 65.61 18.71
N ALA A 307 17.34 65.28 18.14
CA ALA A 307 18.49 66.21 18.02
C ALA A 307 19.85 65.47 17.83
N HIS A 308 20.59 65.90 16.80
CA HIS A 308 22.06 65.95 16.66
C HIS A 308 22.95 64.71 16.87
N THR A 309 23.61 64.28 15.79
CA THR A 309 25.04 63.90 15.78
C THR A 309 25.92 65.17 15.76
N PRO A 310 27.19 65.20 16.27
CA PRO A 310 28.20 64.15 16.04
C PRO A 310 29.31 63.94 17.11
N SER A 311 30.10 62.87 16.88
CA SER A 311 31.56 62.76 17.18
C SER A 311 32.02 62.37 18.60
N LEU A 312 32.63 61.19 18.74
CA LEU A 312 34.10 61.04 18.79
C LEU A 312 34.53 59.56 18.88
N CYS A 313 35.67 59.29 18.26
CA CYS A 313 36.29 58.00 18.02
C CYS A 313 36.83 57.32 19.29
N SER A 314 36.89 55.99 19.28
CA SER A 314 38.13 55.31 19.68
C SER A 314 38.36 54.09 18.78
N ARG A 315 39.49 54.11 18.09
CA ARG A 315 40.01 53.04 17.23
C ARG A 315 40.62 51.99 18.15
N ASP A 316 40.27 50.72 17.92
CA ASP A 316 41.26 49.66 17.93
C ASP A 316 40.94 48.65 16.83
N SER A 317 41.94 48.45 15.99
CA SER A 317 41.94 47.60 14.81
C SER A 317 42.08 46.13 15.21
N LEU A 318 41.07 45.30 14.92
CA LEU A 318 41.30 43.89 14.61
C LEU A 318 40.26 43.42 13.58
N THR A 319 40.75 43.04 12.41
CA THR A 319 40.04 42.25 11.41
C THR A 319 39.39 41.04 12.05
N CYS A 320 38.06 40.91 11.98
CA CYS A 320 37.36 39.73 12.48
C CYS A 320 36.41 39.17 11.41
N SER A 321 36.67 37.92 11.07
CA SER A 321 36.00 37.05 10.11
C SER A 321 34.49 36.91 10.36
N PRO A 322 33.71 36.36 9.39
CA PRO A 322 32.27 36.20 9.53
C PRO A 322 31.91 35.40 10.79
N PRO A 323 30.75 35.66 11.42
CA PRO A 323 30.42 35.17 12.75
C PRO A 323 30.46 33.64 12.75
N LYS A 324 31.32 33.06 13.60
CA LYS A 324 31.31 31.63 13.91
C LYS A 324 29.89 31.28 14.37
N SER A 325 29.23 30.41 13.62
CA SER A 325 27.94 29.84 14.01
C SER A 325 28.13 29.13 15.35
N LEU A 326 27.53 29.67 16.40
CA LEU A 326 27.37 29.05 17.73
C LEU A 326 26.40 27.84 17.70
N LEU A 327 26.30 27.16 16.56
CA LEU A 327 25.39 26.05 16.37
C LEU A 327 26.23 24.83 15.98
N ASN A 328 26.24 23.87 16.92
CA ASN A 328 26.61 22.48 16.75
C ASN A 328 28.07 22.10 17.10
N GLU A 329 28.44 22.22 18.37
CA GLU A 329 29.58 21.49 18.99
C GLU A 329 29.18 20.07 19.44
N SER A 330 28.35 19.39 18.66
CA SER A 330 28.05 17.98 18.93
C SER A 330 29.06 17.10 18.19
N PHE A 331 29.61 16.11 18.89
CA PHE A 331 30.49 15.11 18.31
C PHE A 331 29.70 13.84 18.03
N LEU A 332 30.00 13.18 16.92
CA LEU A 332 29.43 11.92 16.48
C LEU A 332 30.54 10.86 16.54
N GLU A 333 30.23 9.70 17.09
CA GLU A 333 31.19 8.61 17.25
C GLU A 333 30.96 7.52 16.21
N CYS A 334 32.05 6.93 15.70
CA CYS A 334 31.97 5.70 14.93
C CYS A 334 31.53 4.54 15.85
N PRO A 335 30.48 3.77 15.51
CA PRO A 335 30.03 2.66 16.36
C PRO A 335 31.04 1.51 16.47
N SER A 336 31.94 1.36 15.49
CA SER A 336 32.92 0.26 15.45
C SER A 336 34.20 0.58 16.25
N CYS A 337 34.79 1.77 16.10
CA CYS A 337 36.06 2.12 16.74
C CYS A 337 35.98 3.29 17.74
N ARG A 338 34.80 3.91 17.90
CA ARG A 338 34.53 5.07 18.78
C ARG A 338 35.37 6.31 18.50
N THR A 339 35.89 6.46 17.27
CA THR A 339 36.54 7.70 16.85
C THR A 339 35.51 8.82 16.78
N GLU A 340 35.82 9.95 17.42
CA GLU A 340 34.95 11.14 17.50
C GLU A 340 35.16 12.05 16.28
N PHE A 341 34.05 12.50 15.69
CA PHE A 341 34.03 13.44 14.57
C PHE A 341 33.12 14.62 14.93
N SER A 342 33.47 15.84 14.53
CA SER A 342 32.54 16.95 14.72
C SER A 342 31.29 16.74 13.85
N ALA A 343 30.11 17.13 14.34
CA ALA A 343 28.87 16.99 13.57
C ALA A 343 28.86 17.84 12.29
N SER A 344 29.72 18.85 12.19
CA SER A 344 29.98 19.59 10.95
C SER A 344 30.73 18.76 9.89
N GLN A 345 31.43 17.70 10.31
CA GLN A 345 32.23 16.79 9.48
C GLN A 345 31.57 15.40 9.30
N TYR A 346 30.24 15.31 9.36
CA TYR A 346 29.53 14.02 9.25
C TYR A 346 29.86 13.21 7.97
N ARG A 347 30.30 13.87 6.89
CA ARG A 347 30.74 13.19 5.66
C ARG A 347 32.05 12.42 5.87
N GLU A 348 32.95 12.92 6.70
CA GLU A 348 34.22 12.26 7.03
C GLU A 348 33.96 11.04 7.92
N LEU A 349 32.99 11.12 8.85
CA LEU A 349 32.53 9.97 9.62
C LEU A 349 31.93 8.88 8.71
N LEU A 350 31.12 9.23 7.72
CA LEU A 350 30.53 8.24 6.80
C LEU A 350 31.62 7.50 6.00
N ILE A 351 32.59 8.22 5.46
CA ILE A 351 33.76 7.61 4.77
C ILE A 351 34.54 6.70 5.73
N HIS A 352 34.72 7.14 6.98
CA HIS A 352 35.40 6.35 7.99
C HIS A 352 34.61 5.08 8.37
N VAL A 353 33.29 5.16 8.51
CA VAL A 353 32.42 4.02 8.79
C VAL A 353 32.51 3.00 7.66
N ASP A 354 32.52 3.42 6.40
CA ASP A 354 32.66 2.52 5.25
C ASP A 354 33.98 1.73 5.27
N VAL A 355 35.07 2.33 5.76
CA VAL A 355 36.38 1.67 5.89
C VAL A 355 36.51 0.89 7.20
N CYS A 356 35.80 1.29 8.26
CA CYS A 356 35.90 0.69 9.60
C CYS A 356 34.99 -0.55 9.78
N PHE A 357 34.12 -0.83 8.81
CA PHE A 357 33.30 -2.04 8.75
C PHE A 357 33.94 -3.18 7.93
N ASP A 358 35.01 -2.90 7.17
CA ASP A 358 35.94 -3.88 6.62
C ASP A 358 37.03 -4.22 7.66
#